data_AF-A0A954A9N9-F1
#
_entry.id   AF-A0A954A9N9-F1
#
_cell.length_a   1.000
_cell.length_b   1.000
_cell.length_c   1.000
_cell.angle_alpha   90.00
_cell.angle_beta   90.00
_cell.angle_gamma   90.00
#
_symmetry.space_group_name_H-M   'P 1'
#
loop_
_entity.id
_entity.type
_entity.pdbx_description
1 polymer ?
#
loop_
_entity_poly.entity_id
_entity_poly.type
_entity_poly.pdbx_seq_one_letter_code
_entity_poly.pdbx_strand_id
1 'polypeptide(L)'
;MSRLRTALLLALVGVLAVPTPMGSLVADQKGKASPEEVMGAMTVRFLKYAQWPKGRFEEADSPIVLGVIGDRTVYASAKRSEKTDIEGHSLRVIQLPPFDAKDEKSVAQWKRCHAVFIEAASKPEEILAFARTAHILTVSNLTGFADRG
;
A
#
# COMPACT_ATOMS: atom_id res chain seq x y z
N MET A 1 -68.43 -46.65 -41.56
CA MET A 1 -67.93 -45.31 -41.92
C MET A 1 -67.83 -44.48 -40.65
N SER A 2 -66.76 -43.69 -40.53
CA SER A 2 -66.48 -42.73 -39.46
C SER A 2 -65.66 -43.23 -38.26
N ARG A 3 -64.60 -42.44 -38.02
CA ARG A 3 -63.84 -42.18 -36.79
C ARG A 3 -62.50 -42.91 -36.59
N LEU A 4 -61.46 -42.15 -36.97
CA LEU A 4 -60.50 -41.56 -36.03
C LEU A 4 -59.52 -42.54 -35.39
N ARG A 5 -58.27 -42.54 -35.86
CA ARG A 5 -57.10 -42.89 -35.07
C ARG A 5 -55.83 -42.48 -35.82
N THR A 6 -54.94 -41.79 -35.09
CA THR A 6 -53.48 -41.77 -35.27
C THR A 6 -52.96 -41.21 -36.60
N ALA A 7 -51.91 -40.42 -36.69
CA ALA A 7 -51.01 -39.76 -35.77
C ALA A 7 -50.09 -38.95 -36.71
N LEU A 8 -49.24 -38.14 -36.08
CA LEU A 8 -47.94 -37.73 -36.61
C LEU A 8 -47.88 -36.53 -37.57
N LEU A 9 -47.04 -35.61 -37.11
CA LEU A 9 -46.17 -34.71 -37.86
C LEU A 9 -46.82 -33.45 -38.41
N LEU A 10 -46.60 -32.34 -37.71
CA LEU A 10 -45.54 -31.43 -38.15
C LEU A 10 -45.19 -30.46 -37.02
N ALA A 11 -43.97 -30.62 -36.51
CA ALA A 11 -43.34 -29.68 -35.59
C ALA A 11 -43.10 -28.36 -36.33
N LEU A 12 -43.71 -27.28 -35.84
CA LEU A 12 -43.40 -25.92 -36.31
C LEU A 12 -42.82 -25.11 -35.15
N VAL A 13 -41.54 -24.81 -35.35
CA VAL A 13 -40.65 -23.90 -34.65
C VAL A 13 -41.37 -22.64 -34.14
N GLY A 14 -41.36 -22.45 -32.81
CA GLY A 14 -41.73 -21.21 -32.14
C GLY A 14 -40.52 -20.65 -31.39
N VAL A 15 -39.89 -19.65 -31.99
CA VAL A 15 -38.70 -18.93 -31.52
C VAL A 15 -38.97 -18.24 -30.17
N LEU A 16 -38.29 -18.68 -29.11
CA LEU A 16 -38.17 -17.89 -27.87
C LEU A 16 -36.88 -17.08 -27.96
N ALA A 17 -36.99 -15.84 -28.43
CA ALA A 17 -35.93 -14.86 -28.33
C ALA A 17 -35.79 -14.45 -26.86
N VAL A 18 -34.88 -15.12 -26.13
CA VAL A 18 -34.47 -14.68 -24.80
C VAL A 18 -33.43 -13.57 -25.00
N PRO A 19 -33.70 -12.31 -24.61
CA PRO A 19 -32.66 -11.29 -24.64
C PRO A 19 -31.61 -11.64 -23.59
N THR A 20 -30.48 -12.19 -24.03
CA THR A 20 -29.29 -12.32 -23.19
C THR A 20 -28.85 -10.91 -22.80
N PRO A 21 -28.82 -10.54 -21.50
CA PRO A 21 -28.21 -9.29 -21.11
C PRO A 21 -26.73 -9.37 -21.50
N MET A 22 -26.33 -8.49 -22.41
CA MET A 22 -24.94 -8.22 -22.74
C MET A 22 -24.33 -7.53 -21.52
N GLY A 23 -24.08 -8.33 -20.48
CA GLY A 23 -23.30 -7.91 -19.35
C GLY A 23 -21.91 -7.62 -19.87
N SER A 24 -21.58 -6.34 -20.01
CA SER A 24 -20.21 -5.91 -20.22
C SER A 24 -19.40 -6.48 -19.07
N LEU A 25 -18.64 -7.54 -19.33
CA LEU A 25 -17.52 -7.92 -18.50
C LEU A 25 -16.52 -6.77 -18.62
N VAL A 26 -16.68 -5.74 -17.79
CA VAL A 26 -15.58 -4.87 -17.45
C VAL A 26 -14.62 -5.80 -16.71
N ALA A 27 -13.69 -6.39 -17.47
CA ALA A 27 -12.54 -7.04 -16.89
C ALA A 27 -11.85 -5.95 -16.08
N ASP A 28 -11.95 -6.04 -14.75
CA ASP A 28 -11.08 -5.32 -13.84
C ASP A 28 -9.67 -5.80 -14.19
N GLN A 29 -9.03 -5.07 -15.10
CA GLN A 29 -7.62 -5.22 -15.43
C GLN A 29 -6.89 -4.74 -14.20
N LYS A 30 -6.86 -5.58 -13.17
CA LYS A 30 -5.96 -5.47 -12.03
C LYS A 30 -4.57 -5.68 -12.61
N GLY A 31 -4.05 -4.62 -13.24
CA GLY A 31 -2.73 -4.58 -13.82
C GLY A 31 -1.73 -5.04 -12.77
N LYS A 32 -0.69 -5.74 -13.20
CA LYS A 32 0.39 -6.13 -12.29
C LYS A 32 0.83 -4.89 -11.51
N ALA A 33 0.86 -5.01 -10.19
CA ALA A 33 1.32 -3.92 -9.33
C ALA A 33 2.73 -3.50 -9.76
N SER A 34 2.96 -2.19 -9.84
CA SER A 34 4.30 -1.69 -10.17
C SER A 34 5.30 -2.05 -9.05
N PRO A 35 6.61 -2.11 -9.33
CA PRO A 35 7.62 -2.29 -8.29
C PRO A 35 7.47 -1.28 -7.14
N GLU A 36 7.17 -0.02 -7.45
CA GLU A 36 6.94 1.07 -6.49
C GLU A 36 5.70 0.81 -5.62
N GLU A 37 4.63 0.31 -6.22
CA GLU A 37 3.44 -0.08 -5.46
C GLU A 37 3.73 -1.22 -4.47
N VAL A 38 4.51 -2.22 -4.91
CA VAL A 38 4.94 -3.33 -4.06
C VAL A 38 5.82 -2.81 -2.92
N MET A 39 6.77 -1.91 -3.18
CA MET A 39 7.63 -1.32 -2.15
C MET A 39 6.84 -0.57 -1.09
N GLY A 40 5.83 0.22 -1.48
CA GLY A 40 4.97 0.92 -0.52
C GLY A 40 4.20 -0.04 0.39
N ALA A 41 3.63 -1.11 -0.16
CA ALA A 41 2.93 -2.13 0.61
C ALA A 41 3.88 -2.96 1.51
N MET A 42 5.07 -3.31 1.02
CA MET A 42 6.09 -4.03 1.79
C MET A 42 6.61 -3.20 2.96
N THR A 43 6.82 -1.90 2.77
CA THR A 43 7.25 -0.98 3.82
C THR A 43 6.27 -0.98 4.99
N VAL A 44 4.97 -0.89 4.71
CA VAL A 44 3.92 -1.00 5.74
C VAL A 44 3.96 -2.35 6.45
N ARG A 45 4.26 -3.43 5.73
CA ARG A 45 4.34 -4.77 6.32
C ARG A 45 5.48 -4.91 7.32
N PHE A 46 6.62 -4.25 7.12
CA PHE A 46 7.73 -4.28 8.08
C PHE A 46 7.37 -3.70 9.44
N LEU A 47 6.45 -2.73 9.48
CA LEU A 47 5.98 -2.13 10.73
C LEU A 47 5.35 -3.16 11.68
N LYS A 48 4.77 -4.24 11.16
CA LYS A 48 4.18 -5.34 11.95
C LYS A 48 5.21 -6.24 12.64
N TYR A 49 6.48 -6.07 12.32
CA TYR A 49 7.56 -6.87 12.88
C TYR A 49 8.60 -5.99 13.60
N ALA A 50 8.40 -4.68 13.59
CA ALA A 50 9.29 -3.72 14.22
C ALA A 50 8.99 -3.67 15.72
N GLN A 51 10.03 -3.80 16.55
CA GLN A 51 9.92 -3.55 17.98
C GLN A 51 10.37 -2.12 18.27
N TRP A 52 9.52 -1.37 18.96
CA TRP A 52 9.81 0.01 19.32
C TRP A 52 10.34 0.10 20.76
N PRO A 53 11.35 0.95 21.03
CA PRO A 53 11.81 1.16 22.39
C PRO A 53 10.73 1.83 23.24
N LYS A 54 10.80 1.61 24.57
CA LYS A 54 9.89 2.28 25.52
C LYS A 54 9.97 3.80 25.36
N GLY A 55 8.81 4.45 25.40
CA GLY A 55 8.70 5.90 25.23
C GLY A 55 8.79 6.39 23.78
N ARG A 56 8.81 5.49 22.77
CA ARG A 56 8.74 5.91 21.37
C ARG A 56 7.38 6.50 21.01
N PHE A 57 6.31 5.92 21.52
CA PHE A 57 4.97 6.46 21.36
C PHE A 57 4.71 7.52 22.42
N GLU A 58 4.05 8.62 22.03
CA GLU A 58 3.64 9.67 22.96
C GLU A 58 2.60 9.12 23.95
N GLU A 59 1.61 8.39 23.43
CA GLU A 59 0.53 7.76 24.19
C GLU A 59 0.31 6.31 23.72
N ALA A 60 -0.41 5.51 24.51
CA ALA A 60 -0.64 4.09 24.24
C ALA A 60 -1.40 3.81 22.92
N ASP A 61 -2.24 4.74 22.47
CA ASP A 61 -3.04 4.66 21.25
C ASP A 61 -2.49 5.53 20.10
N SER A 62 -1.29 6.12 20.28
CA SER A 62 -0.68 6.98 19.27
C SER A 62 -0.44 6.24 17.96
N PRO A 63 -0.64 6.89 16.80
CA PRO A 63 -0.44 6.25 15.51
C PRO A 63 1.03 5.93 15.25
N ILE A 64 1.28 4.83 14.54
CA ILE A 64 2.56 4.62 13.86
C ILE A 64 2.62 5.57 12.67
N VAL A 65 3.61 6.46 12.67
CA VAL A 65 3.81 7.43 11.59
C VAL A 65 4.88 6.91 10.64
N LEU A 66 4.49 6.64 9.38
CA LEU A 66 5.37 6.28 8.27
C LEU A 66 5.61 7.51 7.38
N GLY A 67 6.85 7.97 7.32
CA GLY A 67 7.30 8.97 6.35
C GLY A 67 7.71 8.33 5.02
N VAL A 68 7.44 9.01 3.91
CA VAL A 68 7.90 8.58 2.58
C VAL A 68 8.62 9.73 1.89
N ILE A 69 9.83 9.48 1.41
CA ILE A 69 10.69 10.44 0.70
C ILE A 69 10.97 9.89 -0.69
N GLY A 70 10.65 10.68 -1.70
CA GLY A 70 10.80 10.30 -3.10
C GLY A 70 9.46 10.07 -3.77
N ASP A 71 9.33 8.96 -4.50
CA ASP A 71 8.29 8.76 -5.50
C ASP A 71 6.87 8.79 -4.93
N ARG A 72 5.97 9.43 -5.67
CA ARG A 72 4.57 9.62 -5.25
C ARG A 72 3.77 8.32 -5.31
N THR A 73 4.17 7.35 -6.11
CA THR A 73 3.55 6.02 -6.25
C THR A 73 3.81 5.18 -5.02
N VAL A 74 5.02 5.20 -4.47
CA VAL A 74 5.32 4.53 -3.19
C VAL A 74 4.47 5.13 -2.07
N TYR A 75 4.42 6.46 -1.97
CA TYR A 75 3.57 7.16 -1.00
C TYR A 75 2.11 6.77 -1.17
N ALA A 76 1.57 6.84 -2.40
CA ALA A 76 0.17 6.50 -2.67
C ALA A 76 -0.13 5.05 -2.29
N SER A 77 0.78 4.11 -2.56
CA SER A 77 0.61 2.70 -2.21
C SER A 77 0.61 2.48 -0.69
N ALA A 78 1.56 3.08 0.03
CA ALA A 78 1.58 3.03 1.49
C ALA A 78 0.32 3.69 2.10
N LYS A 79 -0.10 4.84 1.56
CA LYS A 79 -1.27 5.60 2.01
C LYS A 79 -2.57 4.80 1.93
N ARG A 80 -2.72 3.92 0.93
CA ARG A 80 -3.88 3.00 0.83
C ARG A 80 -4.02 2.08 2.05
N SER A 81 -2.94 1.88 2.81
CA SER A 81 -2.92 1.02 4.00
C SER A 81 -3.26 1.74 5.31
N GLU A 82 -3.57 3.04 5.32
CA GLU A 82 -3.83 3.80 6.58
C GLU A 82 -4.98 3.26 7.43
N LYS A 83 -5.90 2.50 6.85
CA LYS A 83 -6.98 1.83 7.59
C LYS A 83 -6.52 0.58 8.34
N THR A 84 -5.25 0.21 8.23
CA THR A 84 -4.67 -0.98 8.84
C THR A 84 -4.27 -0.67 10.28
N ASP A 85 -4.74 -1.50 11.20
CA ASP A 85 -4.21 -1.56 12.56
C ASP A 85 -2.90 -2.38 12.58
N ILE A 86 -1.91 -1.86 13.29
CA ILE A 86 -0.60 -2.48 13.46
C ILE A 86 -0.33 -2.54 14.96
N GLU A 87 -0.54 -3.73 15.54
CA GLU A 87 -0.31 -4.00 16.97
C GLU A 87 -1.11 -3.08 17.90
N GLY A 88 -2.35 -2.71 17.54
CA GLY A 88 -3.19 -1.81 18.33
C GLY A 88 -2.96 -0.33 18.05
N HIS A 89 -2.04 0.00 17.14
CA HIS A 89 -1.78 1.36 16.68
C HIS A 89 -2.35 1.59 15.28
N SER A 90 -3.02 2.72 15.09
CA SER A 90 -3.43 3.17 13.75
C SER A 90 -2.21 3.58 12.91
N LEU A 91 -2.29 3.44 11.59
CA LEU A 91 -1.23 3.87 10.67
C LEU A 91 -1.51 5.26 10.11
N ARG A 92 -0.50 6.13 10.15
CA ARG A 92 -0.49 7.42 9.46
C ARG A 92 0.67 7.52 8.49
N VAL A 93 0.39 7.75 7.21
CA VAL A 93 1.40 7.90 6.16
C VAL A 93 1.50 9.36 5.75
N ILE A 94 2.72 9.90 5.78
CA ILE A 94 3.03 11.28 5.40
C ILE A 94 4.11 11.32 4.33
N GLN A 95 3.98 12.26 3.40
CA GLN A 95 5.09 12.62 2.53
C GLN A 95 6.06 13.49 3.32
N LEU A 96 7.35 13.18 3.25
CA LEU A 96 8.42 13.97 3.84
C LEU A 96 9.21 14.70 2.76
N PRO A 97 9.69 15.92 3.02
CA PRO A 97 10.74 16.53 2.23
C PRO A 97 12.07 15.79 2.45
N PRO A 98 13.09 16.03 1.60
CA PRO A 98 14.45 15.58 1.86
C PRO A 98 14.93 16.00 3.26
N PHE A 99 15.71 15.13 3.91
CA PHE A 99 16.27 15.43 5.23
C PHE A 99 17.27 16.58 5.17
N ASP A 100 17.22 17.46 6.17
CA ASP A 100 18.24 18.47 6.41
C ASP A 100 18.47 18.59 7.92
N ALA A 101 19.62 18.13 8.41
CA ALA A 101 19.93 18.21 9.84
C ALA A 101 20.14 19.64 10.34
N LYS A 102 20.32 20.61 9.45
CA LYS A 102 20.47 22.03 9.81
C LYS A 102 19.12 22.76 9.92
N ASP A 103 18.04 22.16 9.40
CA ASP A 103 16.70 22.71 9.52
C ASP A 103 15.96 22.07 10.70
N GLU A 104 15.70 22.87 11.74
CA GLU A 104 14.95 22.43 12.92
C GLU A 104 13.56 21.88 12.57
N LYS A 105 12.90 22.41 11.53
CA LYS A 105 11.60 21.92 11.10
C LYS A 105 11.70 20.54 10.46
N SER A 106 12.73 20.32 9.63
CA SER A 106 13.03 19.01 9.05
C SER A 106 13.30 17.98 10.15
N VAL A 107 14.17 18.32 11.10
CA VAL A 107 14.48 17.48 12.26
C VAL A 107 13.21 17.16 13.06
N ALA A 108 12.38 18.15 13.37
CA ALA A 108 11.15 17.95 14.13
C ALA A 108 10.14 17.05 13.38
N GLN A 109 10.00 17.20 12.06
CA GLN A 109 9.12 16.33 11.26
C GLN A 109 9.60 14.88 11.27
N TRP A 110 10.91 14.67 11.11
CA TRP A 110 11.48 13.33 11.13
C TRP A 110 11.36 12.66 12.50
N LYS A 111 11.58 13.37 13.61
CA LYS A 111 11.42 12.82 14.97
C LYS A 111 10.02 12.27 15.26
N ARG A 112 8.99 12.76 14.55
CA ARG A 112 7.62 12.24 14.67
C ARG A 112 7.41 10.91 13.95
N CYS A 113 8.30 10.55 13.03
CA CYS A 113 8.18 9.33 12.23
C CYS A 113 8.75 8.13 12.99
N HIS A 114 7.98 7.05 13.04
CA HIS A 114 8.44 5.77 13.56
C HIS A 114 9.27 5.04 12.50
N ALA A 115 8.83 5.13 11.24
CA ALA A 115 9.56 4.60 10.11
C ALA A 115 9.62 5.61 8.96
N VAL A 116 10.64 5.49 8.11
CA VAL A 116 10.79 6.31 6.91
C VAL A 116 11.24 5.44 5.73
N PHE A 117 10.50 5.51 4.63
CA PHE A 117 10.94 5.02 3.33
C PHE A 117 11.76 6.09 2.60
N ILE A 118 12.92 5.70 2.07
CA ILE A 118 13.91 6.59 1.46
C ILE A 118 14.25 6.06 0.07
N GLU A 119 13.84 6.78 -0.96
CA GLU A 119 14.16 6.42 -2.35
C GLU A 119 15.30 7.24 -2.94
N ALA A 120 15.48 8.45 -2.45
CA ALA A 120 16.54 9.35 -2.87
C ALA A 120 17.15 10.03 -1.64
N ALA A 121 18.43 9.77 -1.39
CA ALA A 121 19.18 10.38 -0.31
C ALA A 121 20.47 10.98 -0.86
N SER A 122 20.62 12.30 -0.74
CA SER A 122 21.88 12.98 -1.06
C SER A 122 22.99 12.65 -0.05
N LYS A 123 22.61 12.30 1.19
CA LYS A 123 23.53 12.00 2.29
C LYS A 123 23.00 10.86 3.17
N PRO A 124 23.07 9.60 2.69
CA PRO A 124 22.52 8.47 3.42
C PRO A 124 23.14 8.30 4.82
N GLU A 125 24.44 8.54 4.98
CA GLU A 125 25.13 8.42 6.29
C GLU A 125 24.57 9.39 7.34
N GLU A 126 24.28 10.63 6.95
CA GLU A 126 23.72 11.65 7.84
C GLU A 126 22.29 11.26 8.29
N ILE A 127 21.50 10.74 7.34
CA ILE A 127 20.14 10.21 7.61
C ILE A 127 20.20 9.00 8.54
N LEU A 128 21.07 8.03 8.27
CA LEU A 128 21.20 6.81 9.06
C LEU A 128 21.69 7.10 10.48
N ALA A 129 22.69 7.98 10.63
CA ALA A 129 23.17 8.43 11.93
C ALA A 129 22.03 9.08 12.74
N PHE A 130 21.26 9.97 12.12
CA PHE A 130 20.11 10.60 12.75
C PHE A 130 19.02 9.58 13.13
N ALA A 131 18.60 8.74 12.18
CA ALA A 131 17.56 7.74 12.37
C ALA A 131 17.88 6.79 13.52
N ARG A 132 19.15 6.38 13.65
CA ARG A 132 19.64 5.55 14.76
C ARG A 132 19.42 6.21 16.11
N THR A 133 19.77 7.49 16.24
CA THR A 133 19.57 8.25 17.49
C THR A 133 18.11 8.52 17.81
N ALA A 134 17.26 8.66 16.78
CA ALA A 134 15.84 8.95 16.93
C ALA A 134 14.97 7.67 16.98
N HIS A 135 15.57 6.48 16.94
CA HIS A 135 14.88 5.20 16.90
C HIS A 135 13.85 5.11 15.76
N ILE A 136 14.30 5.49 14.55
CA ILE A 136 13.49 5.48 13.33
C ILE A 136 13.92 4.26 12.49
N LEU A 137 12.95 3.42 12.13
CA LEU A 137 13.17 2.35 11.16
C LEU A 137 13.33 2.95 9.77
N THR A 138 14.44 2.67 9.10
CA THR A 138 14.66 3.09 7.71
C THR A 138 14.40 1.92 6.76
N VAL A 139 13.77 2.23 5.63
CA VAL A 139 13.57 1.29 4.53
C VAL A 139 13.97 2.01 3.25
N SER A 140 14.71 1.34 2.36
CA SER A 140 15.18 1.97 1.13
C SER A 140 15.33 0.94 0.02
N ASN A 141 15.18 1.40 -1.22
CA ASN A 141 15.53 0.67 -2.43
C ASN A 141 16.90 1.08 -2.99
N LEU A 142 17.63 1.96 -2.29
CA LEU A 142 18.97 2.38 -2.70
C LEU A 142 19.96 1.22 -2.55
N THR A 143 20.72 0.98 -3.62
CA THR A 143 21.77 -0.05 -3.61
C THR A 143 22.75 0.17 -2.45
N GLY A 144 23.05 -0.92 -1.73
CA GLY A 144 23.95 -0.92 -0.58
C GLY A 144 23.46 -0.13 0.64
N PHE A 145 22.18 0.28 0.69
CA PHE A 145 21.66 1.04 1.84
C PHE A 145 21.66 0.22 3.13
N ALA A 146 21.22 -1.04 3.05
CA ALA A 146 21.22 -1.95 4.20
C ALA A 146 22.64 -2.23 4.73
N ASP A 147 23.66 -2.23 3.86
CA ASP A 147 25.05 -2.44 4.27
C ASP A 147 25.62 -1.24 5.05
N ARG A 148 25.01 -0.05 4.91
CA ARG A 148 25.38 1.18 5.64
C ARG A 148 24.69 1.29 7.01
N GLY A 149 23.63 0.52 7.23
CA GLY A 149 22.93 0.37 8.52
C GLY A 149 21.79 1.36 8.72
#